data_AF-M1ERG7-F1
#
_entry.id   AF-M1ERG7-F1
#
_cell.length_a   1.000
_cell.length_b   1.000
_cell.length_c   1.000
_cell.angle_alpha   90.00
_cell.angle_beta   90.00
_cell.angle_gamma   90.00
#
_symmetry.space_group_name_H-M   'P 1'
#
loop_
_entity.id
_entity.type
_entity.pdbx_description
1 polymer ?
#
loop_
_entity_poly.entity_id
_entity_poly.type
_entity_poly.pdbx_seq_one_letter_code
_entity_poly.pdbx_strand_id
1 'polypeptide(L)' 'DMTYGGFNWKLNFRWYPVPQREMDRRKGDRTLPVRTPTMAGGLFSIDRNYFEEIGTYDAGMDIWGGENLEMSF' A
#
# COMPACT_ATOMS: atom_id res chain seq x y z
N ASP A 1 14.91 -10.67 4.97
CA ASP A 1 14.11 -10.34 3.78
C ASP A 1 12.96 -9.43 4.15
N MET A 2 13.00 -8.19 3.65
CA MET A 2 11.94 -7.20 3.87
C MET A 2 11.38 -6.79 2.53
N THR A 3 10.06 -6.81 2.41
CA THR A 3 9.34 -6.49 1.18
C THR A 3 8.41 -5.30 1.38
N TYR A 4 8.12 -4.62 0.28
CA TYR A 4 7.07 -3.61 0.18
C TYR A 4 6.11 -3.98 -0.97
N GLY A 5 4.92 -3.38 -0.94
CA GLY A 5 3.91 -3.56 -1.98
C GLY A 5 4.22 -2.70 -3.20
N GLY A 6 4.09 -3.29 -4.37
CA GLY A 6 4.12 -2.59 -5.65
C GLY A 6 3.15 -3.24 -6.63
N PHE A 7 3.19 -2.79 -7.89
CA PHE A 7 2.38 -3.34 -8.96
C PHE A 7 3.17 -3.40 -10.26
N ASN A 8 2.71 -4.24 -11.19
CA ASN A 8 3.24 -4.25 -12.56
C ASN A 8 2.32 -3.48 -13.52
N TRP A 9 2.75 -3.28 -14.78
CA TRP A 9 1.96 -2.58 -15.80
C TRP A 9 0.62 -3.24 -16.18
N LYS A 10 0.36 -4.46 -15.69
CA LYS A 10 -0.95 -5.11 -15.81
C LYS A 10 -1.83 -4.84 -14.58
N LEU A 11 -1.45 -3.89 -13.72
CA LEU A 11 -2.12 -3.54 -12.47
C LEU A 11 -2.29 -4.73 -11.51
N ASN A 12 -1.33 -5.65 -11.51
CA ASN A 12 -1.30 -6.73 -10.52
C ASN A 12 -0.40 -6.36 -9.36
N PHE A 13 -0.93 -6.46 -8.14
CA PHE A 13 -0.14 -6.33 -6.92
C PHE A 13 0.98 -7.37 -6.85
N ARG A 14 2.16 -6.97 -6.39
CA ARG A 14 3.32 -7.83 -6.16
C ARG A 14 4.15 -7.36 -4.97
N TRP A 15 4.82 -8.32 -4.34
CA TRP A 15 5.84 -8.03 -3.34
C TRP A 15 7.19 -7.83 -4.02
N TYR A 16 7.89 -6.78 -3.61
CA TYR A 16 9.22 -6.45 -4.09
C TYR A 16 10.17 -6.26 -2.90
N PRO A 17 11.48 -6.49 -3.07
CA PRO A 17 12.44 -6.19 -2.01
C PRO A 17 12.47 -4.68 -1.72
N VAL A 18 12.58 -4.34 -0.43
CA VAL A 18 12.73 -2.94 -0.01
C VAL A 18 14.04 -2.36 -0.59
N PRO A 19 14.01 -1.19 -1.25
CA PRO A 19 15.21 -0.60 -1.84
C PRO A 19 16.18 -0.09 -0.77
N GLN A 20 17.47 -0.09 -1.09
CA GLN A 20 18.53 0.30 -0.14
C GLN A 20 18.30 1.69 0.48
N ARG A 21 17.81 2.66 -0.30
CA ARG A 21 17.47 4.00 0.20
C ARG A 21 16.53 4.00 1.42
N GLU A 22 15.60 3.05 1.48
CA GLU A 22 14.63 2.94 2.57
C GLU A 22 15.22 2.20 3.77
N MET A 23 16.11 1.24 3.52
CA MET A 23 16.92 0.60 4.56
C MET A 23 17.83 1.62 5.25
N ASP A 24 18.50 2.47 4.46
CA ASP A 24 19.38 3.53 4.95
C ASP A 24 18.62 4.59 5.75
N ARG A 25 17.43 4.98 5.29
CA ARG A 25 16.54 5.90 6.01
C ARG A 25 16.21 5.39 7.42
N ARG A 26 15.99 4.08 7.55
CA ARG A 26 15.62 3.44 8.82
C ARG A 26 16.82 3.13 9.73
N LYS A 27 18.04 3.10 9.20
CA LYS A 27 19.28 2.82 9.96
C LYS A 27 19.21 1.56 10.83
N GLY A 28 18.48 0.54 10.36
CA GLY A 28 18.26 -0.71 11.11
C GLY A 28 17.18 -0.67 12.18
N ASP A 29 16.52 0.48 12.41
CA ASP A 29 15.40 0.59 13.36
C ASP A 29 14.13 -0.09 12.80
N ARG A 30 13.73 -1.15 13.49
CA ARG A 30 12.57 -1.98 13.12
C ARG A 30 11.23 -1.37 13.53
N THR A 31 11.22 -0.39 14.43
CA THR A 31 10.01 0.29 14.91
C THR A 31 9.51 1.36 13.92
N LEU A 32 10.42 1.89 13.10
CA LEU A 32 10.06 2.83 12.05
C LEU A 32 9.24 2.14 10.94
N PRO A 33 8.21 2.80 10.39
CA PRO A 33 7.42 2.25 9.30
C PRO A 33 8.25 2.10 8.02
N VAL A 34 7.88 1.12 7.18
CA VAL A 34 8.38 1.00 5.80
C VAL A 34 7.43 1.74 4.88
N ARG A 35 7.94 2.71 4.13
CA ARG A 35 7.13 3.41 3.12
C ARG A 35 6.89 2.49 1.93
N THR A 36 5.63 2.26 1.59
CA THR A 36 5.21 1.34 0.52
C THR A 36 4.48 2.10 -0.59
N PRO A 37 4.83 1.89 -1.88
CA PRO A 37 4.11 2.49 -3.01
C PRO A 37 2.65 2.08 -3.11
N THR A 38 2.35 0.81 -2.85
CA THR A 38 0.97 0.30 -2.80
C THR A 38 0.79 -0.64 -1.63
N MET A 39 -0.47 -0.87 -1.23
CA MET A 39 -0.84 -1.86 -0.23
C MET A 39 -1.57 -3.06 -0.84
N ALA A 40 -1.53 -4.20 -0.13
CA ALA A 40 -2.28 -5.39 -0.55
C ALA A 40 -3.81 -5.22 -0.39
N GLY A 41 -4.25 -4.29 0.47
CA GLY A 41 -5.66 -3.90 0.64
C GLY A 41 -6.41 -4.64 1.75
N GLY A 42 -6.21 -5.96 1.91
CA GLY A 42 -7.02 -6.74 2.84
C GLY A 42 -6.79 -6.47 4.34
N LEU A 43 -5.68 -5.83 4.72
CA LEU A 43 -5.32 -5.55 6.12
C LEU A 43 -4.68 -4.15 6.21
N PHE A 44 -5.40 -3.21 6.80
CA PHE A 44 -4.89 -1.88 7.15
C PHE A 44 -5.75 -1.27 8.26
N SER A 45 -5.31 -0.14 8.79
CA SER A 45 -6.12 0.70 9.68
C SER A 45 -5.99 2.14 9.20
N ILE A 46 -7.10 2.85 9.19
CA ILE A 46 -7.20 4.23 8.71
C ILE A 46 -8.13 4.99 9.65
N ASP A 47 -7.89 6.29 9.82
CA ASP A 47 -8.84 7.15 10.50
C ASP A 47 -10.15 7.19 9.71
N ARG A 48 -11.28 7.11 10.42
CA ARG A 48 -12.60 7.04 9.77
C ARG A 48 -12.93 8.31 9.01
N ASN A 49 -12.67 9.48 9.61
CA ASN A 49 -13.02 10.75 8.96
C ASN A 49 -12.14 10.96 7.74
N TYR A 50 -10.85 10.60 7.84
CA TYR A 50 -9.95 10.64 6.70
C TYR A 50 -10.38 9.69 5.58
N PHE A 51 -10.85 8.48 5.90
CA PHE A 51 -11.39 7.53 4.93
C PHE A 51 -12.61 8.10 4.17
N GLU A 52 -13.49 8.80 4.88
CA GLU A 52 -14.64 9.48 4.29
C GLU A 52 -14.21 10.70 3.44
N GLU A 53 -13.23 11.48 3.91
CA GLU A 53 -12.69 12.66 3.22
C GLU A 53 -12.01 12.32 1.88
N ILE A 54 -11.25 11.22 1.81
CA ILE A 54 -10.56 10.80 0.59
C ILE A 54 -11.48 10.09 -0.42
N GLY A 55 -12.77 9.92 -0.12
CA GLY A 55 -13.77 9.38 -1.04
C GLY A 55 -14.16 7.91 -0.83
N THR A 56 -13.71 7.27 0.26
CA THR A 56 -13.97 5.85 0.57
C THR A 56 -13.50 4.92 -0.55
N TYR A 57 -14.24 3.85 -0.86
CA TYR A 57 -14.02 3.02 -2.05
C TYR A 57 -14.95 3.50 -3.18
N ASP A 58 -14.51 3.37 -4.43
CA ASP A 58 -15.35 3.61 -5.60
C ASP A 58 -16.56 2.65 -5.63
N ALA A 59 -17.76 3.21 -5.57
CA ALA A 59 -19.03 2.47 -5.57
C ALA A 59 -19.33 1.77 -6.91
N GLY A 60 -18.59 2.09 -7.98
CA GLY A 60 -18.67 1.41 -9.27
C GLY A 60 -17.84 0.13 -9.35
N MET A 61 -17.03 -0.19 -8.33
CA MET A 61 -16.29 -1.46 -8.27
C MET A 61 -17.19 -2.61 -7.83
N ASP A 62 -17.12 -3.72 -8.57
CA ASP A 62 -17.90 -4.92 -8.30
C ASP A 62 -17.03 -6.05 -7.75
N ILE A 63 -17.58 -6.76 -6.76
CA ILE A 63 -17.07 -8.03 -6.22
C ILE A 63 -15.71 -7.89 -5.50
N TRP A 64 -14.57 -7.96 -6.22
CA TRP A 64 -13.23 -7.76 -5.66
C TRP A 64 -12.19 -7.51 -6.77
N GLY A 65 -11.15 -6.75 -6.47
CA GLY A 65 -9.96 -6.60 -7.30
C GLY A 65 -9.72 -5.17 -7.78
N GLY A 66 -8.54 -4.64 -7.46
CA GLY A 66 -8.07 -3.33 -7.91
C GLY A 66 -8.36 -2.20 -6.92
N GLU A 67 -9.26 -2.41 -5.94
CA GLU A 67 -9.58 -1.43 -4.90
C GLU A 67 -8.35 -1.06 -4.06
N ASN A 68 -7.45 -2.02 -3.87
CA ASN A 68 -6.20 -1.82 -3.14
C ASN A 68 -5.22 -0.91 -3.91
N LEU A 69 -5.28 -0.89 -5.24
CA LEU A 69 -4.45 -0.02 -6.08
C LEU A 69 -5.05 1.36 -6.22
N GLU A 70 -6.37 1.45 -6.39
CA GLU A 70 -7.09 2.72 -6.45
C GLU A 70 -6.83 3.55 -5.18
N MET A 71 -7.03 2.94 -4.01
CA MET A 71 -6.76 3.58 -2.72
C MET A 71 -5.28 3.92 -2.45
N SER A 72 -4.36 3.32 -3.20
CA SER A 72 -2.92 3.58 -3.05
C SER A 72 -2.43 4.80 -3.83
N PHE A 73 -3.23 5.35 -4.76
CA PHE A 73 -2.86 6.46 -5.64
C PHE A 73 -3.55 7.77 -5.27
#